data_AF-A0A1B2R151-F1
#
_entry.id   AF-A0A1B2R151-F1
#
_cell.length_a   1.000
_cell.length_b   1.000
_cell.length_c   1.000
_cell.angle_alpha   90.00
_cell.angle_beta   90.00
_cell.angle_gamma   90.00
#
_symmetry.space_group_name_H-M   'P 1'
#
loop_
_entity.id
_entity.type
_entity.pdbx_description
1 polymer ?
#
loop_
_entity_poly.entity_id
_entity_poly.type
_entity_poly.pdbx_seq_one_letter_code
_entity_poly.pdbx_strand_id
1 'polypeptide(L)'
;MRDTESFEYRDHRITIDIQRVPAESDTGVYMTTITIAAPGPDGKLGAPAYLCRRAQYIFLDEAAAYAAAAARARAYVDAAGAAP
;
A
#
# COMPACT_ATOMS: atom_id res chain seq x y z
N MET A 1 -4.49 -15.63 7.51
CA MET A 1 -3.97 -15.29 6.17
C MET A 1 -3.37 -13.90 6.28
N ARG A 2 -2.12 -13.72 5.87
CA ARG A 2 -1.53 -12.38 5.68
C ARG A 2 -1.47 -12.21 4.17
N ASP A 3 -2.34 -11.39 3.62
CA ASP A 3 -2.34 -11.08 2.20
C ASP A 3 -1.41 -9.88 2.00
N THR A 4 -0.12 -10.21 1.98
CA THR A 4 0.92 -9.29 1.53
C THR A 4 1.08 -9.49 0.03
N GLU A 5 0.76 -8.46 -0.74
CA GLU A 5 0.90 -8.46 -2.19
C GLU A 5 1.89 -7.37 -2.62
N SER A 6 2.73 -7.71 -3.60
CA SER A 6 3.62 -6.75 -4.26
C SER A 6 3.27 -6.63 -5.73
N PHE A 7 3.30 -5.41 -6.26
CA PHE A 7 3.17 -5.15 -7.70
C PHE A 7 4.02 -3.95 -8.12
N GLU A 8 4.31 -3.86 -9.41
CA GLU A 8 5.08 -2.78 -10.00
C GLU A 8 4.17 -1.73 -10.63
N TYR A 9 4.51 -0.45 -10.47
CA TYR A 9 3.79 0.67 -11.07
C TYR A 9 4.75 1.84 -11.33
N ARG A 10 4.88 2.28 -12.60
CA ARG A 10 5.79 3.35 -13.02
C ARG A 10 7.21 3.21 -12.45
N ASP A 11 7.80 2.02 -12.62
CA ASP A 11 9.14 1.66 -12.12
C ASP A 11 9.30 1.68 -10.59
N HIS A 12 8.20 1.86 -9.84
CA HIS A 12 8.17 1.69 -8.40
C HIS A 12 7.67 0.30 -8.05
N ARG A 13 8.27 -0.31 -7.02
CA ARG A 13 7.71 -1.52 -6.41
C ARG A 13 6.86 -1.14 -5.22
N ILE A 14 5.57 -1.45 -5.31
CA ILE A 14 4.58 -1.23 -4.25
C ILE A 14 4.37 -2.55 -3.53
N THR A 15 4.32 -2.52 -2.20
CA THR A 15 3.94 -3.67 -1.38
C THR A 15 2.87 -3.26 -0.39
N ILE A 16 1.77 -4.01 -0.38
CA ILE A 16 0.58 -3.76 0.45
C ILE A 16 0.39 -4.97 1.34
N ASP A 17 0.23 -4.74 2.63
CA ASP A 17 -0.16 -5.74 3.62
C ASP A 17 -1.48 -5.30 4.23
N ILE A 18 -2.51 -6.12 4.04
CA ILE A 18 -3.83 -5.95 4.65
C ILE A 18 -4.01 -7.03 5.70
N GLN A 19 -4.37 -6.62 6.92
CA GLN A 19 -4.59 -7.53 8.03
C GLN A 19 -5.94 -7.20 8.67
N ARG A 20 -6.83 -8.18 8.72
CA ARG A 20 -8.05 -8.06 9.53
C ARG A 20 -7.68 -8.04 11.01
N VAL A 21 -8.20 -7.08 11.78
CA VAL A 21 -7.97 -7.02 13.23
C VAL A 21 -8.99 -7.93 13.92
N PRO A 22 -8.59 -9.06 14.56
CA PRO A 22 -9.54 -10.05 15.09
C PRO A 22 -10.50 -9.47 16.13
N ALA A 23 -10.00 -8.57 17.00
CA ALA A 23 -10.79 -7.92 18.04
C ALA A 23 -11.85 -6.94 17.49
N GLU A 24 -11.73 -6.53 16.23
CA GLU A 24 -12.58 -5.55 15.55
C GLU A 24 -13.13 -6.12 14.24
N SER A 25 -13.17 -7.45 14.12
CA SER A 25 -13.52 -8.12 12.86
C SER A 25 -14.99 -7.96 12.48
N ASP A 26 -15.88 -7.80 13.45
CA ASP A 26 -17.31 -7.53 13.23
C ASP A 26 -17.59 -6.08 12.78
N THR A 27 -16.61 -5.18 12.90
CA THR A 27 -16.75 -3.76 12.52
C THR A 27 -16.13 -3.44 11.16
N GLY A 28 -15.51 -4.41 10.49
CA GLY A 28 -14.87 -4.21 9.18
C GLY A 28 -13.56 -3.43 9.28
N VAL A 29 -12.85 -3.49 10.41
CA VAL A 29 -11.55 -2.82 10.58
C VAL A 29 -10.44 -3.66 9.97
N TYR A 30 -9.73 -3.03 9.03
CA TYR A 30 -8.54 -3.56 8.38
C TYR A 30 -7.34 -2.68 8.69
N MET A 31 -6.25 -3.32 9.08
CA MET A 31 -4.97 -2.69 9.26
C MET A 31 -4.18 -2.77 7.96
N THR A 32 -3.79 -1.61 7.43
CA THR A 32 -3.14 -1.44 6.14
C THR A 32 -1.71 -0.92 6.33
N THR A 33 -0.75 -1.61 5.71
CA THR A 33 0.62 -1.14 5.56
C THR A 33 0.93 -1.03 4.07
N ILE A 34 1.44 0.12 3.64
CA ILE A 34 1.86 0.36 2.25
C ILE A 34 3.32 0.77 2.27
N THR A 35 4.15 0.07 1.50
CA THR A 35 5.54 0.44 1.25
C THR A 35 5.77 0.63 -0.24
N ILE A 36 6.63 1.58 -0.57
CA ILE A 36 6.97 1.95 -1.94
C ILE A 36 8.49 2.02 -2.03
N ALA A 37 9.08 1.22 -2.93
CA ALA A 37 10.47 1.35 -3.32
C ALA A 37 10.52 2.10 -4.65
N ALA A 38 11.09 3.31 -4.63
CA ALA A 38 11.31 4.11 -5.82
C ALA A 38 12.54 3.63 -6.60
N PRO A 39 12.57 3.82 -7.93
CA PRO A 39 13.78 3.58 -8.71
C PRO A 39 14.85 4.60 -8.32
N GLY A 40 16.05 4.12 -8.04
CA GLY A 40 17.23 4.95 -7.80
C GLY A 40 17.87 5.43 -9.12
N PRO A 41 18.88 6.30 -9.03
CA PRO A 41 19.57 6.86 -10.22
C PRO A 41 20.23 5.80 -11.11
N ASP A 42 20.55 4.64 -10.53
CA ASP A 42 21.16 3.50 -11.24
C ASP A 42 20.11 2.54 -11.87
N GLY A 43 18.83 2.92 -11.88
CA GLY A 43 17.71 2.08 -12.36
C GLY A 43 17.36 0.91 -11.43
N LYS A 44 18.00 0.80 -10.26
CA LYS A 44 17.70 -0.20 -9.24
C LYS A 44 16.70 0.32 -8.23
N LEU A 45 15.80 -0.54 -7.76
CA LEU A 45 14.89 -0.19 -6.66
C LEU A 45 15.69 0.20 -5.40
N GLY A 46 15.37 1.36 -4.85
CA GLY A 46 15.91 1.84 -3.57
C GLY A 46 15.28 1.14 -2.37
N ALA A 47 15.64 1.61 -1.16
CA ALA A 47 15.04 1.09 0.06
C ALA A 47 13.53 1.41 0.10
N PRO A 48 12.67 0.44 0.45
CA PRO A 48 11.23 0.69 0.56
C PRO A 48 10.93 1.69 1.67
N ALA A 49 10.18 2.73 1.34
CA ALA A 49 9.67 3.73 2.28
C ALA A 49 8.21 3.43 2.62
N TYR A 50 7.80 3.69 3.87
CA TYR A 50 6.40 3.55 4.28
C TYR A 50 5.58 4.74 3.80
N LEU A 51 4.58 4.48 2.96
CA LEU A 51 3.51 5.46 2.71
C LEU A 51 2.54 5.48 3.89
N CYS A 52 2.20 4.31 4.42
CA CYS A 52 1.49 4.18 5.69
C CYS A 52 1.95 2.93 6.43
N ARG A 53 1.99 2.98 7.75
CA ARG A 53 2.41 1.86 8.59
C ARG A 53 1.32 1.52 9.58
N ARG A 54 0.74 0.32 9.46
CA ARG A 54 -0.28 -0.22 10.37
C ARG A 54 -1.44 0.75 10.61
N ALA A 55 -1.88 1.43 9.57
CA ALA A 55 -3.01 2.36 9.65
C ALA A 55 -4.32 1.57 9.64
N GLN A 56 -5.23 1.87 10.55
CA GLN A 56 -6.53 1.20 10.62
C GLN A 56 -7.57 1.99 9.82
N TYR A 57 -8.32 1.26 9.01
CA TYR A 57 -9.40 1.79 8.18
C TYR A 57 -10.60 0.85 8.22
N ILE A 58 -11.79 1.40 8.03
CA ILE A 58 -13.02 0.62 7.96
C ILE A 58 -13.36 0.38 6.51
N PHE A 59 -13.54 -0.89 6.14
CA PHE A 59 -13.96 -1.31 4.81
C PHE A 59 -15.02 -2.42 4.91
N LEU A 60 -15.81 -2.58 3.85
CA LEU A 60 -16.84 -3.60 3.77
C LEU A 60 -16.25 -5.01 3.70
N ASP A 61 -15.12 -5.15 3.01
CA ASP A 61 -14.38 -6.39 2.84
C ASP A 61 -12.89 -6.11 2.58
N GLU A 62 -12.11 -7.20 2.52
CA GLU A 62 -10.66 -7.13 2.29
C GLU A 62 -10.30 -6.64 0.89
N ALA A 63 -11.12 -6.95 -0.12
CA ALA A 63 -10.89 -6.53 -1.50
C ALA A 63 -11.05 -5.01 -1.65
N ALA A 64 -12.03 -4.42 -0.97
CA ALA A 64 -12.22 -2.98 -0.88
C ALA A 64 -11.05 -2.30 -0.15
N ALA A 65 -10.55 -2.91 0.93
CA ALA A 65 -9.37 -2.42 1.65
C ALA A 65 -8.13 -2.42 0.76
N TYR A 66 -7.90 -3.51 0.02
CA TYR A 66 -6.81 -3.62 -0.94
C TYR A 66 -6.94 -2.61 -2.09
N ALA A 67 -8.12 -2.50 -2.70
CA ALA A 67 -8.36 -1.57 -3.81
C ALA A 67 -8.11 -0.12 -3.38
N ALA A 68 -8.54 0.27 -2.19
CA ALA A 68 -8.27 1.58 -1.61
C ALA A 68 -6.78 1.81 -1.36
N ALA A 69 -6.08 0.82 -0.78
CA ALA A 69 -4.64 0.89 -0.55
C ALA A 69 -3.85 1.03 -1.86
N ALA A 70 -4.21 0.24 -2.88
CA ALA A 70 -3.59 0.29 -4.21
C ALA A 70 -3.86 1.63 -4.91
N ALA A 71 -5.08 2.16 -4.83
CA ALA A 71 -5.41 3.48 -5.36
C ALA A 71 -4.58 4.58 -4.69
N ARG A 72 -4.42 4.53 -3.37
CA ARG A 72 -3.60 5.49 -2.61
C ARG A 72 -2.12 5.41 -2.97
N ALA A 73 -1.59 4.20 -3.13
CA ALA A 73 -0.20 3.99 -3.54
C ALA A 73 0.06 4.55 -4.96
N ARG A 74 -0.84 4.27 -5.90
CA ARG A 74 -0.76 4.83 -7.27
C ARG A 74 -0.82 6.35 -7.27
N ALA A 75 -1.79 6.94 -6.55
CA ALA A 75 -1.91 8.39 -6.44
C ALA A 75 -0.64 9.05 -5.85
N TYR A 76 0.02 8.39 -4.89
CA TYR A 76 1.29 8.88 -4.36
C TYR A 76 2.40 8.89 -5.43
N VAL A 77 2.55 7.80 -6.19
CA VAL A 77 3.54 7.71 -7.28
C VAL A 77 3.21 8.70 -8.39
N ASP A 78 1.94 8.87 -8.73
CA ASP A 78 1.49 9.83 -9.75
C ASP A 78 1.80 11.28 -9.33
N ALA A 79 1.56 11.63 -8.06
CA ALA A 79 1.89 12.95 -7.52
C ALA A 79 3.40 13.19 -7.43
N ALA A 80 4.19 12.16 -7.10
CA ALA A 80 5.65 12.24 -7.07
C ALA A 80 6.24 12.44 -8.48
N GLY A 81 5.65 11.82 -9.50
CA GLY A 81 6.03 12.00 -10.90
C GLY A 81 5.50 13.28 -11.56
N ALA A 82 4.60 14.02 -10.88
CA ALA A 82 4.03 15.27 -11.37
C ALA A 82 4.80 16.54 -10.91
N ALA A 83 6.01 16.37 -10.36
CA ALA A 83 6.88 17.50 -10.06
C ALA A 83 7.28 18.24 -11.37
N PRO A 84 7.18 19.58 -11.41
CA PRO A 84 7.46 20.38 -12.61
C PRO A 84 8.91 20.36 -13.07
#